data_AF-A0A934F735-F1
#
_entry.id   AF-A0A934F735-F1
#
_cell.length_a   1.000
_cell.length_b   1.000
_cell.length_c   1.000
_cell.angle_alpha   90.00
_cell.angle_beta   90.00
_cell.angle_gamma   90.00
#
_symmetry.space_group_name_H-M   'P 1'
#
loop_
_entity.id
_entity.type
_entity.pdbx_description
1 polymer ?
#
loop_
_entity_poly.entity_id
_entity_poly.type
_entity_poly.pdbx_seq_one_letter_code
_entity_poly.pdbx_strand_id
1 'polypeptide(L)'
;MTNRTRRDFLQTSILGAAAAVASCHRSYGQVGAVRGSANGDIRVAVVGLRTKGLEHMLEYAGRLKGARLVALCDCDREILAARQAECGKLGVTPAVFRDYRKLLESRDVDAVVLAPPNHHHSLMTIWALKAGKDVYVEKPLSHNIWEGRQAVAAARKYPKNVVQAGMQNRSSDDIKEAIAYVRSGQLGRIQWVRGLCYKQRDSIGRTTGPQPVPAAIDYDLWTGPADLTPPRRNSPKNGTVHYDWHWFWNYGGGDICNQGVHQLDIARWFLDEPGLPPSVISFGGRFGYRDDAETPNTLVTAFDYPRAPLIFEVRGLPAKAGMQAMDAYRGTRIGVIVQCEGGYVAVSETGTAVIYDRQHKILRKLAESTLVTHYANFVRGMQTRQVFTGLIEDCHLSTSLCHLANISYLLGAGTSPGALAEAIRADASSREACERMLDHLRANGIPAGEPTVLGPRLPIDAASGRVVGPDPTIRAAANACPIMRRTGRGAFAIPVIDDRPVAAG
;
A
#
# COMPACT_ATOMS: atom_id res chain seq x y z
N MET A 1 -20.19 42.22 48.05
CA MET A 1 -19.70 43.14 46.99
C MET A 1 -18.21 43.30 47.17
N THR A 2 -17.40 42.75 46.25
CA THR A 2 -16.09 43.27 45.84
C THR A 2 -15.75 42.56 44.53
N ASN A 3 -15.52 43.35 43.49
CA ASN A 3 -15.44 42.96 42.09
C ASN A 3 -14.23 42.06 41.80
N ARG A 4 -14.46 40.85 41.26
CA ARG A 4 -13.40 40.09 40.56
C ARG A 4 -13.27 40.66 39.15
N THR A 5 -12.09 41.17 38.81
CA THR A 5 -11.84 41.76 37.49
C THR A 5 -11.29 40.70 36.52
N ARG A 6 -11.44 40.95 35.21
CA ARG A 6 -10.99 40.05 34.12
C ARG A 6 -9.49 39.69 34.16
N ARG A 7 -8.66 40.36 34.99
CA ARG A 7 -7.25 39.99 35.22
C ARG A 7 -7.07 38.82 36.19
N ASP A 8 -7.97 38.64 37.16
CA ASP A 8 -7.84 37.56 38.15
C ASP A 8 -8.14 36.18 37.56
N PHE A 9 -8.99 36.12 36.52
CA PHE A 9 -9.32 34.88 35.79
C PHE A 9 -8.16 34.40 34.89
N LEU A 10 -7.34 35.32 34.39
CA LEU A 10 -6.18 35.01 33.55
C LEU A 10 -4.97 34.55 34.37
N GLN A 11 -4.86 34.93 35.63
CA GLN A 11 -3.77 34.48 36.51
C GLN A 11 -3.98 33.10 37.13
N THR A 12 -5.21 32.60 37.20
CA THR A 12 -5.48 31.21 37.67
C THR A 12 -5.42 30.16 36.56
N SER A 13 -5.23 30.55 35.30
CA SER A 13 -5.20 29.62 34.15
C SER A 13 -3.79 29.19 33.71
N ILE A 14 -2.72 29.71 34.32
CA ILE A 14 -1.33 29.43 33.90
C ILE A 14 -0.64 28.34 34.75
N LEU A 15 -1.21 27.94 35.89
CA LEU A 15 -0.60 26.94 36.79
C LEU A 15 -1.18 25.51 36.68
N GLY A 16 -2.02 25.24 35.68
CA GLY A 16 -2.67 23.92 35.49
C GLY A 16 -2.23 23.10 34.27
N ALA A 17 -1.41 23.65 33.37
CA ALA A 17 -1.09 23.00 32.08
C ALA A 17 0.32 22.36 32.01
N ALA A 18 1.10 22.38 33.10
CA ALA A 18 2.49 21.93 33.09
C ALA A 18 2.72 20.50 33.65
N ALA A 19 1.67 19.72 33.95
CA ALA A 19 1.80 18.43 34.64
C ALA A 19 1.42 17.17 33.83
N ALA A 20 1.27 17.25 32.49
CA ALA A 20 0.86 16.10 31.67
C ALA A 20 1.74 15.83 30.42
N VAL A 21 3.04 16.17 30.46
CA VAL A 21 4.01 15.80 29.40
C VAL A 21 5.21 15.00 29.94
N ALA A 22 5.23 14.68 31.24
CA ALA A 22 6.38 14.06 31.90
C ALA A 22 6.37 12.52 31.93
N SER A 23 5.86 11.85 30.89
CA SER A 23 5.95 10.38 30.80
C SER A 23 5.96 9.88 29.36
N CYS A 24 6.98 10.25 28.59
CA CYS A 24 7.48 9.49 27.44
C CYS A 24 8.89 9.93 26.99
N HIS A 25 9.75 10.34 27.91
CA HIS A 25 11.20 10.36 27.64
C HIS A 25 11.78 9.02 28.12
N ARG A 26 11.68 7.99 27.27
CA ARG A 26 12.60 6.85 27.40
C ARG A 26 14.01 7.38 27.17
N SER A 27 14.85 7.14 28.16
CA SER A 27 16.25 7.53 28.20
C SER A 27 16.95 7.24 26.88
N TYR A 28 17.65 8.26 26.37
CA TYR A 28 18.63 8.15 25.30
C TYR A 28 19.73 7.18 25.77
N GLY A 29 19.61 5.92 25.35
CA GLY A 29 20.70 4.96 25.43
C GLY A 29 21.77 5.34 24.42
N GLN A 30 23.03 5.29 24.85
CA GLN A 30 24.22 5.54 24.04
C GLN A 30 24.11 4.92 22.65
N VAL A 31 24.53 5.69 21.64
CA VAL A 31 24.74 5.21 20.27
C VAL A 31 25.79 4.10 20.32
N GLY A 32 25.33 2.85 20.49
CA GLY A 32 26.17 1.68 20.33
C GLY A 32 26.71 1.68 18.91
N ALA A 33 28.00 1.34 18.77
CA ALA A 33 28.68 1.26 17.49
C ALA A 33 27.79 0.53 16.46
N VAL A 34 27.50 1.20 15.35
CA VAL A 34 26.77 0.63 14.23
C VAL A 34 27.52 -0.63 13.80
N ARG A 35 26.84 -1.79 13.84
CA ARG A 35 27.34 -2.99 13.15
C ARG A 35 27.34 -2.69 11.65
N GLY A 36 28.47 -2.21 11.15
CA GLY A 36 28.76 -2.02 9.74
C GLY A 36 29.97 -2.85 9.35
N SER A 37 30.23 -2.92 8.03
CA SER A 37 31.46 -3.51 7.50
C SER A 37 32.72 -2.80 8.03
N ALA A 38 33.92 -3.26 7.68
CA ALA A 38 35.19 -2.60 8.09
C ALA A 38 35.24 -1.07 7.81
N ASN A 39 34.37 -0.57 6.91
CA ASN A 39 34.23 0.85 6.55
C ASN A 39 33.02 1.56 7.21
N GLY A 40 32.23 0.89 8.05
CA GLY A 40 31.03 1.46 8.71
C GLY A 40 29.73 1.39 7.90
N ASP A 41 29.77 1.01 6.62
CA ASP A 41 28.57 0.90 5.78
C ASP A 41 27.69 -0.30 6.17
N ILE A 42 26.37 -0.09 6.05
CA ILE A 42 25.34 -1.12 6.19
C ILE A 42 25.32 -2.01 4.95
N ARG A 43 25.39 -3.32 5.14
CA ARG A 43 25.42 -4.30 4.06
C ARG A 43 24.00 -4.72 3.68
N VAL A 44 23.57 -4.35 2.48
CA VAL A 44 22.18 -4.52 2.02
C VAL A 44 22.09 -5.62 0.97
N ALA A 45 21.04 -6.44 1.07
CA ALA A 45 20.62 -7.36 0.03
C ALA A 45 19.31 -6.92 -0.63
N VAL A 46 19.20 -7.06 -1.94
CA VAL A 46 17.94 -6.78 -2.68
C VAL A 46 17.31 -8.10 -3.13
N VAL A 47 16.00 -8.25 -2.86
CA VAL A 47 15.23 -9.48 -3.10
C VAL A 47 14.08 -9.20 -4.05
N GLY A 48 14.01 -9.96 -5.16
CA GLY A 48 13.11 -9.69 -6.28
C GLY A 48 13.68 -8.57 -7.16
N LEU A 49 14.05 -8.90 -8.40
CA LEU A 49 15.02 -8.14 -9.20
C LEU A 49 14.52 -7.66 -10.57
N ARG A 50 13.19 -7.69 -10.79
CA ARG A 50 12.54 -7.01 -11.91
C ARG A 50 12.47 -5.49 -11.68
N THR A 51 11.56 -4.78 -12.34
CA THR A 51 11.54 -3.30 -12.43
C THR A 51 11.85 -2.58 -11.11
N LYS A 52 11.07 -2.81 -10.04
CA LYS A 52 11.29 -2.11 -8.77
C LYS A 52 12.56 -2.58 -8.06
N GLY A 53 12.87 -3.87 -8.13
CA GLY A 53 14.11 -4.44 -7.62
C GLY A 53 15.37 -3.88 -8.29
N LEU A 54 15.31 -3.62 -9.60
CA LEU A 54 16.37 -2.96 -10.34
C LEU A 54 16.59 -1.53 -9.83
N GLU A 55 15.54 -0.76 -9.60
CA GLU A 55 15.66 0.59 -9.02
C GLU A 55 16.35 0.54 -7.66
N HIS A 56 15.92 -0.36 -6.77
CA HIS A 56 16.55 -0.61 -5.47
C HIS A 56 18.03 -1.00 -5.63
N MET A 57 18.32 -1.97 -6.49
CA MET A 57 19.68 -2.43 -6.77
C MET A 57 20.60 -1.29 -7.21
N LEU A 58 20.16 -0.48 -8.16
CA LEU A 58 20.96 0.64 -8.68
C LEU A 58 21.22 1.70 -7.60
N GLU A 59 20.28 1.91 -6.69
CA GLU A 59 20.44 2.86 -5.59
C GLU A 59 21.53 2.40 -4.60
N TYR A 60 21.45 1.14 -4.15
CA TYR A 60 22.43 0.55 -3.22
C TYR A 60 23.76 0.16 -3.85
N ALA A 61 23.84 0.05 -5.19
CA ALA A 61 25.08 -0.26 -5.91
C ALA A 61 26.05 0.93 -6.00
N GLY A 62 25.64 2.15 -5.65
CA GLY A 62 26.60 3.27 -5.64
C GLY A 62 26.03 4.68 -5.50
N ARG A 63 24.72 4.85 -5.34
CA ARG A 63 24.10 6.18 -5.20
C ARG A 63 23.88 6.58 -3.75
N LEU A 64 23.66 5.59 -2.88
CA LEU A 64 23.29 5.83 -1.49
C LEU A 64 24.47 5.72 -0.53
N LYS A 65 24.82 6.83 0.14
CA LYS A 65 25.88 6.84 1.16
C LYS A 65 25.44 6.10 2.43
N GLY A 66 26.38 5.42 3.09
CA GLY A 66 26.15 4.73 4.36
C GLY A 66 25.54 3.32 4.23
N ALA A 67 25.32 2.86 3.00
CA ALA A 67 24.88 1.51 2.70
C ALA A 67 25.54 1.02 1.40
N ARG A 68 25.76 -0.29 1.29
CA ARG A 68 26.31 -0.91 0.08
C ARG A 68 25.61 -2.22 -0.24
N LEU A 69 25.39 -2.45 -1.53
CA LEU A 69 24.87 -3.70 -2.04
C LEU A 69 25.90 -4.83 -1.88
N VAL A 70 25.54 -5.89 -1.15
CA VAL A 70 26.40 -7.07 -0.94
C VAL A 70 25.81 -8.35 -1.48
N ALA A 71 24.49 -8.40 -1.70
CA ALA A 71 23.82 -9.60 -2.16
C ALA A 71 22.57 -9.31 -3.00
N LEU A 72 22.28 -10.22 -3.91
CA LEU A 72 21.10 -10.26 -4.75
C LEU A 72 20.36 -11.58 -4.54
N CYS A 73 19.04 -11.56 -4.54
CA CYS A 73 18.22 -12.77 -4.42
C CYS A 73 17.03 -12.76 -5.39
N ASP A 74 16.97 -13.77 -6.27
CA ASP A 74 15.81 -14.00 -7.14
C ASP A 74 15.68 -15.49 -7.51
N CYS A 75 14.44 -15.99 -7.55
CA CYS A 75 14.13 -17.36 -7.95
C CYS A 75 14.25 -17.59 -9.47
N ASP A 76 14.24 -16.51 -10.26
CA ASP A 76 14.48 -16.51 -11.70
C ASP A 76 15.98 -16.37 -11.99
N ARG A 77 16.60 -17.47 -12.45
CA ARG A 77 18.04 -17.55 -12.71
C ARG A 77 18.51 -16.59 -13.80
N GLU A 78 17.68 -16.30 -14.78
CA GLU A 78 18.04 -15.41 -15.88
C GLU A 78 18.04 -13.96 -15.43
N ILE A 79 17.03 -13.56 -14.64
CA ILE A 79 16.98 -12.22 -14.04
C ILE A 79 18.15 -12.03 -13.07
N LEU A 80 18.44 -13.03 -12.23
CA LEU A 80 19.55 -12.98 -11.27
C LEU A 80 20.91 -12.81 -11.98
N ALA A 81 21.17 -13.59 -13.04
CA ALA A 81 22.40 -13.48 -13.83
C ALA A 81 22.51 -12.13 -14.54
N ALA A 82 21.42 -11.63 -15.13
CA ALA A 82 21.39 -10.32 -15.78
C ALA A 82 21.72 -9.18 -14.80
N ARG A 83 21.12 -9.19 -13.60
CA ARG A 83 21.40 -8.18 -12.57
C ARG A 83 22.81 -8.27 -12.00
N GLN A 84 23.34 -9.48 -11.81
CA GLN A 84 24.72 -9.64 -11.38
C GLN A 84 25.70 -9.05 -12.41
N ALA A 85 25.45 -9.28 -13.71
CA ALA A 85 26.26 -8.69 -14.77
C ALA A 85 26.14 -7.16 -14.82
N GLU A 86 24.96 -6.59 -14.57
CA GLU A 86 24.76 -5.14 -14.44
C GLU A 86 25.53 -4.55 -13.26
N CYS A 87 25.51 -5.21 -12.09
CA CYS A 87 26.34 -4.81 -10.95
C CYS A 87 27.84 -4.83 -11.31
N GLY A 88 28.30 -5.85 -12.05
CA GLY A 88 29.69 -5.93 -12.51
C GLY A 88 30.12 -4.72 -13.35
N LYS A 89 29.22 -4.20 -14.21
CA LYS A 89 29.46 -2.96 -14.99
C LYS A 89 29.56 -1.72 -14.11
N LEU A 90 28.99 -1.76 -12.90
CA LEU A 90 29.08 -0.70 -11.89
C LEU A 90 30.26 -0.90 -10.92
N GLY A 91 31.08 -1.94 -11.12
CA GLY A 91 32.19 -2.27 -10.22
C GLY A 91 31.77 -2.94 -8.92
N VAL A 92 30.53 -3.44 -8.83
CA VAL A 92 30.00 -4.13 -7.64
C VAL A 92 29.85 -5.62 -7.94
N THR A 93 30.35 -6.46 -7.04
CA THR A 93 30.25 -7.93 -7.17
C THR A 93 29.45 -8.51 -6.01
N PRO A 94 28.11 -8.43 -6.04
CA PRO A 94 27.30 -8.97 -4.95
C PRO A 94 27.25 -10.49 -5.00
N ALA A 95 27.15 -11.12 -3.83
CA ALA A 95 26.80 -12.54 -3.72
C ALA A 95 25.39 -12.78 -4.28
N VAL A 96 25.13 -13.96 -4.84
CA VAL A 96 23.84 -14.29 -5.44
C VAL A 96 23.18 -15.46 -4.75
N PHE A 97 21.88 -15.35 -4.52
CA PHE A 97 21.06 -16.35 -3.87
C PHE A 97 19.80 -16.60 -4.71
N ARG A 98 19.33 -17.84 -4.74
CA ARG A 98 18.03 -18.18 -5.36
C ARG A 98 16.92 -18.31 -4.33
N ASP A 99 17.28 -18.85 -3.18
CA ASP A 99 16.38 -19.05 -2.04
C ASP A 99 16.64 -17.98 -0.98
N TYR A 100 15.61 -17.20 -0.69
CA TYR A 100 15.66 -16.15 0.31
C TYR A 100 16.00 -16.67 1.72
N ARG A 101 15.62 -17.91 2.05
CA ARG A 101 15.97 -18.53 3.34
C ARG A 101 17.47 -18.71 3.48
N LYS A 102 18.16 -19.04 2.38
CA LYS A 102 19.62 -19.14 2.32
C LYS A 102 20.32 -17.79 2.39
N LEU A 103 19.74 -16.75 1.79
CA LEU A 103 20.23 -15.38 1.96
C LEU A 103 20.26 -14.97 3.44
N LEU A 104 19.20 -15.30 4.19
CA LEU A 104 19.08 -14.92 5.61
C LEU A 104 20.11 -15.60 6.53
N GLU A 105 20.66 -16.75 6.14
CA GLU A 105 21.76 -17.43 6.85
C GLU A 105 23.08 -16.64 6.75
N SER A 106 23.22 -15.73 5.79
CA SER A 106 24.45 -14.95 5.58
C SER A 106 24.70 -13.95 6.71
N ARG A 107 25.89 -14.03 7.30
CA ARG A 107 26.41 -13.04 8.26
C ARG A 107 26.87 -11.76 7.57
N ASP A 108 26.92 -11.75 6.24
CA ASP A 108 27.35 -10.61 5.43
C ASP A 108 26.24 -9.63 5.07
N VAL A 109 25.00 -9.95 5.42
CA VAL A 109 23.83 -9.12 5.17
C VAL A 109 23.33 -8.54 6.49
N ASP A 110 23.22 -7.22 6.59
CA ASP A 110 22.66 -6.52 7.75
C ASP A 110 21.18 -6.20 7.54
N ALA A 111 20.79 -5.88 6.30
CA ALA A 111 19.43 -5.50 5.94
C ALA A 111 18.99 -6.09 4.59
N VAL A 112 17.68 -6.27 4.44
CA VAL A 112 17.05 -6.74 3.21
C VAL A 112 16.09 -5.68 2.66
N VAL A 113 16.06 -5.55 1.34
CA VAL A 113 15.12 -4.71 0.60
C VAL A 113 14.26 -5.64 -0.25
N LEU A 114 12.98 -5.72 0.10
CA LEU A 114 12.04 -6.67 -0.47
C LEU A 114 11.21 -5.99 -1.56
N ALA A 115 11.41 -6.42 -2.80
CA ALA A 115 10.58 -6.11 -3.97
C ALA A 115 10.09 -7.36 -4.75
N PRO A 116 9.76 -8.51 -4.12
CA PRO A 116 9.09 -9.63 -4.79
C PRO A 116 7.60 -9.30 -5.04
N PRO A 117 6.80 -10.21 -5.62
CA PRO A 117 5.35 -10.05 -5.65
C PRO A 117 4.72 -9.92 -4.25
N ASN A 118 3.58 -9.23 -4.16
CA ASN A 118 2.91 -8.85 -2.90
C ASN A 118 2.67 -10.02 -1.95
N HIS A 119 2.39 -11.21 -2.48
CA HIS A 119 2.13 -12.39 -1.69
C HIS A 119 3.33 -12.89 -0.89
N HIS A 120 4.54 -12.37 -1.09
CA HIS A 120 5.71 -12.72 -0.29
C HIS A 120 6.01 -11.77 0.87
N HIS A 121 5.57 -10.52 0.76
CA HIS A 121 6.06 -9.42 1.58
C HIS A 121 5.98 -9.71 3.08
N SER A 122 4.82 -10.09 3.59
CA SER A 122 4.64 -10.34 5.02
C SER A 122 5.48 -11.49 5.54
N LEU A 123 5.52 -12.62 4.82
CA LEU A 123 6.31 -13.78 5.23
C LEU A 123 7.81 -13.47 5.24
N MET A 124 8.30 -12.83 4.17
CA MET A 124 9.71 -12.47 4.05
C MET A 124 10.12 -11.44 5.11
N THR A 125 9.28 -10.44 5.40
CA THR A 125 9.50 -9.52 6.52
C THR A 125 9.63 -10.27 7.85
N ILE A 126 8.72 -11.21 8.14
CA ILE A 126 8.76 -11.99 9.39
C ILE A 126 10.05 -12.82 9.46
N TRP A 127 10.45 -13.47 8.37
CA TRP A 127 11.68 -14.27 8.33
C TRP A 127 12.94 -13.42 8.52
N ALA A 128 13.04 -12.26 7.87
CA ALA A 128 14.18 -11.35 8.07
C ALA A 128 14.30 -10.90 9.52
N LEU A 129 13.18 -10.51 10.15
CA LEU A 129 13.18 -10.09 11.55
C LEU A 129 13.59 -11.22 12.49
N LYS A 130 13.12 -12.45 12.24
CA LYS A 130 13.58 -13.64 12.97
C LYS A 130 15.07 -13.90 12.80
N ALA A 131 15.63 -13.60 11.64
CA ALA A 131 17.06 -13.67 11.35
C ALA A 131 17.86 -12.44 11.83
N GLY A 132 17.22 -11.49 12.52
CA GLY A 132 17.83 -10.28 13.05
C GLY A 132 18.23 -9.25 12.01
N LYS A 133 17.64 -9.28 10.80
CA LYS A 133 17.91 -8.34 9.71
C LYS A 133 16.95 -7.16 9.75
N ASP A 134 17.46 -5.97 9.43
CA ASP A 134 16.60 -4.81 9.18
C ASP A 134 15.87 -4.98 7.83
N VAL A 135 14.68 -4.39 7.69
CA VAL A 135 13.78 -4.66 6.56
C VAL A 135 13.28 -3.37 5.94
N TYR A 136 13.53 -3.21 4.64
CA TYR A 136 12.70 -2.38 3.78
C TYR A 136 11.74 -3.31 3.02
N VAL A 137 10.44 -3.05 3.06
CA VAL A 137 9.43 -3.87 2.35
C VAL A 137 8.57 -3.01 1.45
N GLU A 138 8.53 -3.32 0.15
CA GLU A 138 7.67 -2.61 -0.79
C GLU A 138 6.19 -2.72 -0.43
N LYS A 139 5.43 -1.71 -0.89
CA LYS A 139 3.98 -1.72 -0.82
C LYS A 139 3.39 -2.60 -1.94
N PRO A 140 2.16 -3.11 -1.77
CA PRO A 140 1.42 -3.24 -0.52
C PRO A 140 2.10 -4.24 0.44
N LEU A 141 1.94 -4.09 1.76
CA LEU A 141 2.66 -4.92 2.76
C LEU A 141 2.33 -6.42 2.69
N SER A 142 1.15 -6.76 2.17
CA SER A 142 0.56 -8.09 2.33
C SER A 142 -0.44 -8.39 1.21
N HIS A 143 -0.71 -9.67 1.02
CA HIS A 143 -1.77 -10.21 0.17
C HIS A 143 -3.11 -10.39 0.90
N ASN A 144 -3.09 -10.49 2.24
CA ASN A 144 -4.31 -10.51 3.06
C ASN A 144 -4.15 -9.74 4.38
N ILE A 145 -5.27 -9.39 4.99
CA ILE A 145 -5.32 -8.59 6.23
C ILE A 145 -4.57 -9.30 7.36
N TRP A 146 -4.80 -10.60 7.53
CA TRP A 146 -4.23 -11.33 8.67
C TRP A 146 -2.70 -11.44 8.62
N GLU A 147 -2.09 -11.76 7.47
CA GLU A 147 -0.64 -11.87 7.35
C GLU A 147 0.06 -10.51 7.51
N GLY A 148 -0.55 -9.42 7.04
CA GLY A 148 -0.05 -8.06 7.26
C GLY A 148 -0.01 -7.72 8.76
N ARG A 149 -1.01 -8.18 9.53
CA ARG A 149 -0.98 -8.06 11.00
C ARG A 149 0.14 -8.89 11.61
N GLN A 150 0.44 -10.07 11.07
CA GLN A 150 1.56 -10.88 11.57
C GLN A 150 2.91 -10.18 11.32
N ALA A 151 3.06 -9.47 10.20
CA ALA A 151 4.25 -8.67 9.93
C ALA A 151 4.40 -7.48 10.91
N VAL A 152 3.30 -6.77 11.21
CA VAL A 152 3.29 -5.72 12.25
C VAL A 152 3.62 -6.29 13.63
N ALA A 153 3.02 -7.42 14.01
CA ALA A 153 3.32 -8.10 15.26
C ALA A 153 4.80 -8.52 15.35
N ALA A 154 5.40 -8.98 14.24
CA ALA A 154 6.83 -9.28 14.19
C ALA A 154 7.68 -8.02 14.38
N ALA A 155 7.35 -6.90 13.74
CA ALA A 155 8.09 -5.65 13.93
C ALA A 155 8.08 -5.20 15.41
N ARG A 156 6.95 -5.37 16.11
CA ARG A 156 6.83 -5.09 17.55
C ARG A 156 7.60 -6.08 18.42
N LYS A 157 7.57 -7.36 18.05
CA LYS A 157 8.29 -8.43 18.74
C LYS A 157 9.81 -8.28 18.67
N TYR A 158 10.32 -7.73 17.57
CA TYR A 158 11.75 -7.50 17.29
C TYR A 158 12.10 -6.00 17.26
N PRO A 159 11.97 -5.27 18.38
CA PRO A 159 12.07 -3.81 18.40
C PRO A 159 13.50 -3.26 18.17
N LYS A 160 14.51 -4.15 18.14
CA LYS A 160 15.90 -3.78 17.80
C LYS A 160 16.09 -3.59 16.30
N ASN A 161 15.22 -4.18 15.48
CA ASN A 161 15.29 -4.10 14.03
C ASN A 161 14.47 -2.94 13.49
N VAL A 162 14.97 -2.32 12.43
CA VAL A 162 14.29 -1.24 11.71
C VAL A 162 13.45 -1.84 10.61
N VAL A 163 12.17 -1.48 10.57
CA VAL A 163 11.27 -1.85 9.46
C VAL A 163 10.69 -0.61 8.83
N GLN A 164 10.97 -0.43 7.54
CA GLN A 164 10.39 0.63 6.73
C GLN A 164 9.57 0.04 5.59
N ALA A 165 8.32 0.47 5.47
CA ALA A 165 7.49 0.17 4.32
C ALA A 165 7.76 1.17 3.18
N GLY A 166 7.70 0.69 1.93
CA GLY A 166 7.90 1.45 0.68
C GLY A 166 6.78 2.44 0.34
N MET A 167 6.22 3.09 1.35
CA MET A 167 5.24 4.17 1.22
C MET A 167 5.97 5.49 0.96
N GLN A 168 6.60 5.61 -0.22
CA GLN A 168 7.50 6.71 -0.57
C GLN A 168 6.86 8.10 -0.39
N ASN A 169 5.56 8.23 -0.65
CA ASN A 169 4.80 9.47 -0.47
C ASN A 169 4.81 10.00 0.98
N ARG A 170 5.05 9.15 1.98
CA ARG A 170 5.24 9.56 3.39
C ARG A 170 6.52 10.39 3.58
N SER A 171 7.47 10.33 2.65
CA SER A 171 8.68 11.16 2.68
C SER A 171 8.53 12.49 1.96
N SER A 172 7.47 12.72 1.17
CA SER A 172 7.25 13.99 0.46
C SER A 172 6.94 15.13 1.43
N ASP A 173 7.75 16.18 1.41
CA ASP A 173 7.51 17.39 2.19
C ASP A 173 6.32 18.21 1.68
N ASP A 174 6.07 18.20 0.36
CA ASP A 174 4.89 18.82 -0.25
C ASP A 174 3.60 18.23 0.31
N ILE A 175 3.53 16.90 0.46
CA ILE A 175 2.36 16.23 1.06
C ILE A 175 2.25 16.56 2.55
N LYS A 176 3.34 16.48 3.31
CA LYS A 176 3.34 16.82 4.75
C LYS A 176 2.82 18.23 4.97
N GLU A 177 3.24 19.17 4.14
CA GLU A 177 2.87 20.57 4.25
C GLU A 177 1.41 20.81 3.83
N ALA A 178 0.94 20.16 2.76
CA ALA A 178 -0.47 20.20 2.37
C ALA A 178 -1.39 19.64 3.46
N ILE A 179 -0.97 18.55 4.12
CA ILE A 179 -1.68 17.97 5.26
C ILE A 179 -1.71 18.95 6.44
N ALA A 180 -0.58 19.59 6.75
CA ALA A 180 -0.52 20.60 7.79
C ALA A 180 -1.45 21.78 7.49
N TYR A 181 -1.53 22.24 6.23
CA TYR A 181 -2.42 23.31 5.79
C TYR A 181 -3.91 22.95 5.97
N VAL A 182 -4.31 21.74 5.58
CA VAL A 182 -5.69 21.25 5.79
C VAL A 182 -6.00 21.15 7.29
N ARG A 183 -5.08 20.56 8.07
CA ARG A 183 -5.26 20.38 9.52
C ARG A 183 -5.23 21.68 10.31
N SER A 184 -4.65 22.76 9.77
CA SER A 184 -4.70 24.09 10.39
C SER A 184 -6.10 24.72 10.32
N GLY A 185 -7.06 24.11 9.61
CA GLY A 185 -8.42 24.61 9.47
C GLY A 185 -8.63 25.72 8.44
N GLN A 186 -7.59 26.12 7.68
CA GLN A 186 -7.67 27.21 6.70
C GLN A 186 -8.67 26.95 5.56
N LEU A 187 -8.90 25.67 5.22
CA LEU A 187 -9.92 25.28 4.24
C LEU A 187 -11.24 24.83 4.89
N GLY A 188 -11.41 24.98 6.20
CA GLY A 188 -12.56 24.42 6.92
C GLY A 188 -12.56 22.90 6.97
N ARG A 189 -13.72 22.30 7.27
CA ARG A 189 -13.83 20.84 7.44
C ARG A 189 -13.68 20.09 6.12
N ILE A 190 -13.07 18.90 6.18
CA ILE A 190 -13.06 17.95 5.06
C ILE A 190 -14.50 17.46 4.85
N GLN A 191 -14.97 17.49 3.60
CA GLN A 191 -16.29 17.01 3.20
C GLN A 191 -16.23 15.59 2.63
N TRP A 192 -15.16 15.28 1.88
CA TRP A 192 -14.85 13.96 1.34
C TRP A 192 -13.40 13.91 0.87
N VAL A 193 -12.85 12.70 0.79
CA VAL A 193 -11.53 12.45 0.19
C VAL A 193 -11.65 11.43 -0.92
N ARG A 194 -11.00 11.68 -2.06
CA ARG A 194 -11.09 10.81 -3.24
C ARG A 194 -9.71 10.39 -3.72
N GLY A 195 -9.42 9.09 -3.67
CA GLY A 195 -8.25 8.50 -4.30
C GLY A 195 -8.57 8.02 -5.72
N LEU A 196 -7.64 8.22 -6.64
CA LEU A 196 -7.84 7.97 -8.07
C LEU A 196 -6.73 7.06 -8.60
N CYS A 197 -7.13 6.02 -9.32
CA CYS A 197 -6.28 5.21 -10.18
C CYS A 197 -6.91 5.15 -11.58
N TYR A 198 -6.74 6.22 -12.35
CA TYR A 198 -7.11 6.22 -13.76
C TYR A 198 -5.86 5.93 -14.57
N LYS A 199 -5.67 4.64 -14.85
CA LYS A 199 -4.47 4.11 -15.49
C LYS A 199 -4.88 3.09 -16.54
N GLN A 200 -4.61 3.39 -17.80
CA GLN A 200 -4.96 2.50 -18.88
C GLN A 200 -4.30 1.13 -18.68
N ARG A 201 -5.10 0.08 -18.83
CA ARG A 201 -4.68 -1.32 -18.79
C ARG A 201 -5.07 -2.00 -20.09
N ASP A 202 -4.17 -2.84 -20.56
CA ASP A 202 -4.46 -3.78 -21.62
C ASP A 202 -5.02 -5.07 -21.03
N SER A 203 -5.76 -5.81 -21.85
CA SER A 203 -6.12 -7.17 -21.52
C SER A 203 -4.86 -8.03 -21.35
N ILE A 204 -4.86 -8.94 -20.38
CA ILE A 204 -3.73 -9.87 -20.18
C ILE A 204 -3.78 -11.09 -21.12
N GLY A 205 -4.80 -11.14 -21.98
CA GLY A 205 -5.07 -12.25 -22.88
C GLY A 205 -5.75 -13.44 -22.20
N ARG A 206 -6.33 -14.31 -23.02
CA ARG A 206 -6.98 -15.55 -22.57
C ARG A 206 -6.17 -16.75 -23.02
N THR A 207 -5.90 -17.65 -22.09
CA THR A 207 -5.25 -18.93 -22.35
C THR A 207 -6.29 -20.03 -22.57
N THR A 208 -5.90 -21.11 -23.24
CA THR A 208 -6.76 -22.29 -23.45
C THR A 208 -6.59 -23.35 -22.35
N GLY A 209 -5.70 -23.12 -21.39
CA GLY A 209 -5.35 -24.10 -20.37
C GLY A 209 -4.07 -23.74 -19.60
N PRO A 210 -3.55 -24.69 -18.78
CA PRO A 210 -2.34 -24.47 -18.01
C PRO A 210 -1.17 -24.06 -18.91
N GLN A 211 -0.38 -23.09 -18.47
CA GLN A 211 0.81 -22.63 -19.19
C GLN A 211 2.07 -23.19 -18.52
N PRO A 212 3.12 -23.52 -19.29
CA PRO A 212 4.36 -24.02 -18.71
C PRO A 212 5.06 -22.95 -17.88
N VAL A 213 5.75 -23.38 -16.82
CA VAL A 213 6.69 -22.53 -16.10
C VAL A 213 8.03 -22.55 -16.85
N PRO A 214 8.64 -21.39 -17.14
CA PRO A 214 10.00 -21.34 -17.69
C PRO A 214 11.00 -22.09 -16.80
N ALA A 215 11.87 -22.90 -17.40
CA ALA A 215 12.85 -23.72 -16.69
C ALA A 215 13.86 -22.90 -15.86
N ALA A 216 14.02 -21.62 -16.15
CA ALA A 216 14.87 -20.70 -15.40
C ALA A 216 14.30 -20.33 -14.01
N ILE A 217 12.99 -20.55 -13.79
CA ILE A 217 12.28 -20.08 -12.60
C ILE A 217 11.99 -21.24 -11.68
N ASP A 218 12.49 -21.15 -10.45
CA ASP A 218 12.01 -22.02 -9.38
C ASP A 218 10.58 -21.61 -8.98
N TYR A 219 9.60 -22.33 -9.52
CA TYR A 219 8.19 -21.96 -9.34
C TYR A 219 7.67 -22.18 -7.93
N ASP A 220 8.26 -23.11 -7.20
CA ASP A 220 7.92 -23.32 -5.80
C ASP A 220 8.41 -22.13 -4.97
N LEU A 221 9.63 -21.65 -5.19
CA LEU A 221 10.09 -20.41 -4.56
C LEU A 221 9.27 -19.19 -5.02
N TRP A 222 8.94 -19.08 -6.31
CA TRP A 222 8.15 -17.96 -6.84
C TRP A 222 6.72 -17.91 -6.29
N THR A 223 6.08 -19.07 -6.13
CA THR A 223 4.70 -19.15 -5.62
C THR A 223 4.63 -18.78 -4.13
N GLY A 224 5.67 -19.12 -3.35
CA GLY A 224 5.72 -18.83 -1.91
C GLY A 224 4.45 -19.25 -1.14
N PRO A 225 3.85 -18.40 -0.30
CA PRO A 225 2.65 -18.78 0.47
C PRO A 225 1.36 -18.91 -0.35
N ALA A 226 1.34 -18.57 -1.64
CA ALA A 226 0.15 -18.74 -2.48
C ALA A 226 -0.10 -20.22 -2.82
N ASP A 227 -1.29 -20.54 -3.32
CA ASP A 227 -1.64 -21.89 -3.75
C ASP A 227 -0.82 -22.27 -5.00
N LEU A 228 -0.19 -23.44 -4.95
CA LEU A 228 0.63 -23.94 -6.06
C LEU A 228 -0.27 -24.44 -7.19
N THR A 229 -0.57 -23.54 -8.11
CA THR A 229 -1.44 -23.78 -9.27
C THR A 229 -0.68 -23.47 -10.55
N PRO A 230 -0.87 -24.23 -11.65
CA PRO A 230 -0.23 -23.90 -12.91
C PRO A 230 -0.59 -22.49 -13.40
N PRO A 231 0.34 -21.75 -14.02
CA PRO A 231 0.03 -20.45 -14.58
C PRO A 231 -1.12 -20.49 -15.60
N ARG A 232 -1.96 -19.46 -15.58
CA ARG A 232 -3.11 -19.23 -16.48
C ARG A 232 -2.95 -17.93 -17.27
N ARG A 233 -1.71 -17.60 -17.63
CA ARG A 233 -1.36 -16.40 -18.40
C ARG A 233 -0.10 -16.67 -19.21
N ASN A 234 0.04 -16.00 -20.34
CA ASN A 234 1.26 -16.04 -21.15
C ASN A 234 1.30 -14.82 -22.07
N SER A 235 1.61 -13.65 -21.52
CA SER A 235 1.69 -12.44 -22.33
C SER A 235 3.09 -12.31 -22.97
N PRO A 236 3.23 -11.82 -24.21
CA PRO A 236 4.54 -11.61 -24.83
C PRO A 236 5.47 -10.72 -23.99
N LYS A 237 4.89 -9.77 -23.24
CA LYS A 237 5.62 -8.81 -22.42
C LYS A 237 6.08 -9.38 -21.07
N ASN A 238 5.23 -10.19 -20.42
CA ASN A 238 5.47 -10.61 -19.04
C ASN A 238 5.64 -12.13 -18.88
N GLY A 239 5.53 -12.90 -19.96
CA GLY A 239 5.58 -14.35 -19.94
C GLY A 239 4.47 -14.94 -19.08
N THR A 240 4.76 -16.07 -18.43
CA THR A 240 3.73 -16.84 -17.71
C THR A 240 3.61 -16.49 -16.23
N VAL A 241 4.61 -15.87 -15.62
CA VAL A 241 4.61 -15.62 -14.17
C VAL A 241 4.82 -14.17 -13.77
N HIS A 242 5.49 -13.36 -14.58
CA HIS A 242 5.87 -12.00 -14.18
C HIS A 242 4.73 -10.99 -14.38
N TYR A 243 4.86 -9.83 -13.72
CA TYR A 243 3.95 -8.66 -13.67
C TYR A 243 2.46 -8.93 -13.53
N ASP A 244 1.82 -9.61 -14.49
CA ASP A 244 0.37 -9.88 -14.58
C ASP A 244 -0.16 -10.80 -13.46
N TRP A 245 0.70 -11.29 -12.55
CA TRP A 245 0.30 -12.02 -11.34
C TRP A 245 -0.69 -11.23 -10.48
N HIS A 246 -0.61 -9.89 -10.47
CA HIS A 246 -1.44 -9.06 -9.60
C HIS A 246 -2.93 -9.07 -9.99
N TRP A 247 -3.27 -9.58 -11.17
CA TRP A 247 -4.65 -9.74 -11.66
C TRP A 247 -5.32 -11.06 -11.22
N PHE A 248 -4.60 -11.91 -10.50
CA PHE A 248 -5.11 -13.18 -9.99
C PHE A 248 -5.20 -13.11 -8.46
N TRP A 249 -6.35 -13.46 -7.89
CA TRP A 249 -6.61 -13.41 -6.45
C TRP A 249 -5.67 -14.28 -5.64
N ASN A 250 -5.04 -15.29 -6.24
CA ASN A 250 -4.04 -16.12 -5.58
C ASN A 250 -2.73 -15.36 -5.25
N TYR A 251 -2.39 -14.31 -6.01
CA TYR A 251 -1.11 -13.60 -5.90
C TYR A 251 -1.25 -12.10 -5.61
N GLY A 252 -2.34 -11.47 -6.06
CA GLY A 252 -2.57 -10.04 -5.89
C GLY A 252 -4.04 -9.66 -5.73
N GLY A 253 -4.34 -8.39 -5.95
CA GLY A 253 -5.66 -7.81 -5.74
C GLY A 253 -5.98 -6.65 -6.69
N GLY A 254 -5.45 -6.72 -7.92
CA GLY A 254 -5.70 -5.73 -8.97
C GLY A 254 -5.11 -4.36 -8.68
N ASP A 255 -5.60 -3.35 -9.39
CA ASP A 255 -5.07 -1.99 -9.31
C ASP A 255 -5.37 -1.28 -7.99
N ILE A 256 -6.42 -1.69 -7.26
CA ILE A 256 -6.68 -1.15 -5.93
C ILE A 256 -5.55 -1.51 -4.95
N CYS A 257 -4.95 -2.70 -5.06
CA CYS A 257 -3.77 -3.09 -4.29
C CYS A 257 -2.46 -2.60 -4.92
N ASN A 258 -2.31 -2.69 -6.24
CA ASN A 258 -1.05 -2.42 -6.94
C ASN A 258 -0.70 -0.91 -6.94
N GLN A 259 -1.67 -0.08 -7.33
CA GLN A 259 -1.53 1.38 -7.35
C GLN A 259 -2.26 2.01 -6.16
N GLY A 260 -3.50 1.59 -5.91
CA GLY A 260 -4.42 2.28 -5.01
C GLY A 260 -3.92 2.43 -3.58
N VAL A 261 -3.11 1.48 -3.10
CA VAL A 261 -2.47 1.56 -1.78
C VAL A 261 -1.69 2.86 -1.55
N HIS A 262 -1.08 3.46 -2.57
CA HIS A 262 -0.39 4.75 -2.45
C HIS A 262 -1.36 5.90 -2.18
N GLN A 263 -2.46 5.96 -2.93
CA GLN A 263 -3.44 7.03 -2.85
C GLN A 263 -4.36 6.86 -1.64
N LEU A 264 -4.72 5.62 -1.29
CA LEU A 264 -5.44 5.29 -0.06
C LEU A 264 -4.63 5.70 1.18
N ASP A 265 -3.31 5.50 1.16
CA ASP A 265 -2.44 5.94 2.26
C ASP A 265 -2.43 7.45 2.44
N ILE A 266 -2.27 8.21 1.36
CA ILE A 266 -2.35 9.69 1.40
C ILE A 266 -3.74 10.13 1.87
N ALA A 267 -4.81 9.54 1.34
CA ALA A 267 -6.17 9.88 1.71
C ALA A 267 -6.44 9.65 3.21
N ARG A 268 -6.01 8.50 3.75
CA ARG A 268 -6.06 8.21 5.19
C ARG A 268 -5.26 9.21 6.01
N TRP A 269 -4.09 9.62 5.49
CA TRP A 269 -3.22 10.59 6.16
C TRP A 269 -3.86 11.99 6.22
N PHE A 270 -4.60 12.43 5.21
CA PHE A 270 -5.40 13.66 5.30
C PHE A 270 -6.55 13.54 6.31
N LEU A 271 -7.27 12.41 6.30
CA LEU A 271 -8.38 12.19 7.22
C LEU A 271 -7.92 12.17 8.69
N ASP A 272 -6.74 11.62 8.98
CA ASP A 272 -6.22 11.51 10.35
C ASP A 272 -7.14 10.69 11.28
N GLU A 273 -7.86 9.72 10.69
CA GLU A 273 -8.70 8.79 11.43
C GLU A 273 -7.87 7.56 11.87
N PRO A 274 -8.00 7.12 13.13
CA PRO A 274 -7.28 5.96 13.60
C PRO A 274 -7.86 4.68 12.99
N GLY A 275 -6.99 3.78 12.53
CA GLY A 275 -7.38 2.44 12.12
C GLY A 275 -8.21 2.34 10.84
N LEU A 276 -9.05 1.30 10.80
CA LEU A 276 -9.88 0.93 9.65
C LEU A 276 -11.27 1.59 9.73
N PRO A 277 -11.95 1.79 8.58
CA PRO A 277 -13.25 2.43 8.55
C PRO A 277 -14.31 1.53 9.20
N PRO A 278 -15.36 2.09 9.83
CA PRO A 278 -16.50 1.35 10.36
C PRO A 278 -17.22 0.47 9.34
N SER A 279 -17.21 0.87 8.06
CA SER A 279 -17.82 0.08 7.00
C SER A 279 -17.21 0.38 5.62
N VAL A 280 -17.33 -0.59 4.71
CA VAL A 280 -16.89 -0.49 3.31
C VAL A 280 -17.96 -1.06 2.37
N ILE A 281 -18.10 -0.47 1.18
CA ILE A 281 -18.88 -1.03 0.07
C ILE A 281 -18.13 -0.82 -1.26
N SER A 282 -18.15 -1.82 -2.12
CA SER A 282 -17.53 -1.76 -3.45
C SER A 282 -18.51 -2.13 -4.55
N PHE A 283 -18.38 -1.47 -5.70
CA PHE A 283 -19.14 -1.81 -6.90
C PHE A 283 -18.32 -1.52 -8.17
N GLY A 284 -18.54 -2.31 -9.22
CA GLY A 284 -17.75 -2.22 -10.44
C GLY A 284 -17.71 -3.56 -11.19
N GLY A 285 -16.62 -3.83 -11.89
CA GLY A 285 -16.49 -5.03 -12.69
C GLY A 285 -15.25 -5.09 -13.56
N ARG A 286 -15.21 -6.14 -14.38
CA ARG A 286 -14.19 -6.36 -15.40
C ARG A 286 -14.80 -6.14 -16.78
N PHE A 287 -14.80 -4.89 -17.22
CA PHE A 287 -15.51 -4.46 -18.43
C PHE A 287 -14.58 -4.33 -19.63
N GLY A 288 -15.06 -4.71 -20.81
CA GLY A 288 -14.36 -4.53 -22.08
C GLY A 288 -13.18 -5.49 -22.33
N TYR A 289 -12.89 -6.40 -21.39
CA TYR A 289 -11.84 -7.40 -21.53
C TYR A 289 -12.41 -8.82 -21.62
N ARG A 290 -11.74 -9.66 -22.41
CA ARG A 290 -11.98 -11.11 -22.45
C ARG A 290 -10.65 -11.82 -22.20
N ASP A 291 -10.33 -12.03 -20.94
CA ASP A 291 -9.06 -12.61 -20.48
C ASP A 291 -9.22 -13.42 -19.20
N ASP A 292 -8.11 -13.98 -18.73
CA ASP A 292 -8.05 -14.83 -17.53
C ASP A 292 -7.89 -14.05 -16.22
N ALA A 293 -7.85 -12.72 -16.28
CA ALA A 293 -7.71 -11.90 -15.08
C ALA A 293 -9.00 -11.89 -14.25
N GLU A 294 -8.85 -11.92 -12.93
CA GLU A 294 -9.95 -12.17 -11.99
C GLU A 294 -10.39 -10.89 -11.26
N THR A 295 -9.53 -9.86 -11.23
CA THR A 295 -9.80 -8.61 -10.51
C THR A 295 -10.49 -7.58 -11.41
N PRO A 296 -11.30 -6.66 -10.83
CA PRO A 296 -11.96 -5.62 -11.62
C PRO A 296 -10.95 -4.67 -12.26
N ASN A 297 -11.28 -4.15 -13.45
CA ASN A 297 -10.56 -3.06 -14.08
C ASN A 297 -11.25 -1.70 -13.87
N THR A 298 -12.52 -1.71 -13.47
CA THR A 298 -13.25 -0.51 -13.06
C THR A 298 -13.91 -0.81 -11.72
N LEU A 299 -13.58 -0.05 -10.70
CA LEU A 299 -14.05 -0.28 -9.33
C LEU A 299 -14.24 1.05 -8.63
N VAL A 300 -15.37 1.23 -7.96
CA VAL A 300 -15.58 2.30 -6.99
C VAL A 300 -15.74 1.66 -5.62
N THR A 301 -15.07 2.22 -4.63
CA THR A 301 -15.20 1.80 -3.23
C THR A 301 -15.43 3.01 -2.34
N ALA A 302 -16.40 2.91 -1.45
CA ALA A 302 -16.66 3.90 -0.41
C ALA A 302 -16.33 3.32 0.96
N PHE A 303 -15.62 4.10 1.78
CA PHE A 303 -15.27 3.80 3.15
C PHE A 303 -15.87 4.86 4.08
N ASP A 304 -16.65 4.41 5.07
CA ASP A 304 -17.47 5.29 5.91
C ASP A 304 -16.68 5.82 7.12
N TYR A 305 -15.57 6.52 6.88
CA TYR A 305 -14.82 7.15 7.96
C TYR A 305 -15.66 8.25 8.66
N PRO A 306 -15.64 8.34 10.01
CA PRO A 306 -16.47 9.30 10.74
C PRO A 306 -16.26 10.76 10.35
N ARG A 307 -15.01 11.19 10.11
CA ARG A 307 -14.68 12.57 9.74
C ARG A 307 -15.24 12.96 8.37
N ALA A 308 -15.09 12.09 7.38
CA ALA A 308 -15.60 12.27 6.03
C ALA A 308 -15.48 10.96 5.23
N PRO A 309 -16.38 10.70 4.28
CA PRO A 309 -16.27 9.52 3.41
C PRO A 309 -14.99 9.56 2.58
N LEU A 310 -14.34 8.40 2.47
CA LEU A 310 -13.23 8.17 1.54
C LEU A 310 -13.76 7.36 0.36
N ILE A 311 -13.59 7.88 -0.85
CA ILE A 311 -13.96 7.20 -2.09
C ILE A 311 -12.68 6.84 -2.86
N PHE A 312 -12.60 5.61 -3.36
CA PHE A 312 -11.52 5.19 -4.26
C PHE A 312 -12.09 4.78 -5.61
N GLU A 313 -11.53 5.29 -6.69
CA GLU A 313 -11.93 4.96 -8.06
C GLU A 313 -10.78 4.34 -8.86
N VAL A 314 -11.00 3.17 -9.44
CA VAL A 314 -10.14 2.50 -10.42
C VAL A 314 -10.79 2.60 -11.80
N ARG A 315 -10.02 2.96 -12.83
CA ARG A 315 -10.41 2.91 -14.24
C ARG A 315 -9.26 2.40 -15.10
N GLY A 316 -9.47 1.24 -15.72
CA GLY A 316 -8.53 0.58 -16.62
C GLY A 316 -8.77 0.86 -18.11
N LEU A 317 -9.99 1.25 -18.50
CA LEU A 317 -10.30 1.65 -19.88
C LEU A 317 -9.86 3.10 -20.13
N PRO A 318 -9.61 3.50 -21.39
CA PRO A 318 -9.34 4.90 -21.73
C PRO A 318 -10.56 5.79 -21.43
N ALA A 319 -10.40 7.12 -21.52
CA ALA A 319 -11.48 8.09 -21.33
C ALA A 319 -12.67 7.84 -22.29
N LYS A 320 -12.37 7.32 -23.49
CA LYS A 320 -13.32 6.95 -24.52
C LYS A 320 -12.73 5.86 -25.41
N ALA A 321 -13.56 4.99 -25.96
CA ALA A 321 -13.13 3.97 -26.90
C ALA A 321 -12.29 4.58 -28.04
N GLY A 322 -11.15 3.96 -28.32
CA GLY A 322 -10.20 4.39 -29.37
C GLY A 322 -9.25 5.52 -28.98
N MET A 323 -9.33 6.07 -27.76
CA MET A 323 -8.38 7.07 -27.27
C MET A 323 -7.22 6.45 -26.47
N GLN A 324 -6.11 7.18 -26.37
CA GLN A 324 -4.99 6.89 -25.45
C GLN A 324 -5.02 7.77 -24.19
N ALA A 325 -5.97 8.70 -24.11
CA ALA A 325 -6.14 9.58 -22.97
C ALA A 325 -6.92 8.87 -21.86
N MET A 326 -6.56 9.15 -20.60
CA MET A 326 -7.34 8.75 -19.43
C MET A 326 -8.26 9.88 -18.98
N ASP A 327 -9.35 9.49 -18.31
CA ASP A 327 -10.18 10.42 -17.54
C ASP A 327 -9.33 11.22 -16.54
N ALA A 328 -9.84 12.37 -16.13
CA ALA A 328 -9.29 13.14 -15.04
C ALA A 328 -10.43 13.68 -14.16
N TYR A 329 -10.18 13.75 -12.86
CA TYR A 329 -11.04 14.44 -11.91
C TYR A 329 -10.30 15.64 -11.35
N ARG A 330 -10.80 16.85 -11.65
CA ARG A 330 -10.13 18.12 -11.31
C ARG A 330 -8.67 18.17 -11.78
N GLY A 331 -8.44 17.67 -13.00
CA GLY A 331 -7.10 17.61 -13.61
C GLY A 331 -6.20 16.47 -13.11
N THR A 332 -6.66 15.65 -12.17
CA THR A 332 -5.88 14.52 -11.60
C THR A 332 -6.37 13.18 -12.16
N ARG A 333 -5.41 12.35 -12.62
CA ARG A 333 -5.67 10.98 -13.12
C ARG A 333 -5.35 9.92 -12.08
N ILE A 334 -4.14 10.03 -11.51
CA ILE A 334 -3.65 9.22 -10.41
C ILE A 334 -3.25 10.19 -9.31
N GLY A 335 -3.84 10.05 -8.12
CA GLY A 335 -3.65 11.02 -7.04
C GLY A 335 -4.79 11.06 -6.04
N VAL A 336 -4.83 12.12 -5.23
CA VAL A 336 -5.85 12.32 -4.20
C VAL A 336 -6.44 13.72 -4.29
N ILE A 337 -7.77 13.82 -4.28
CA ILE A 337 -8.50 15.08 -4.11
C ILE A 337 -9.10 15.12 -2.70
N VAL A 338 -8.77 16.16 -1.94
CA VAL A 338 -9.30 16.40 -0.59
C VAL A 338 -10.22 17.62 -0.66
N GLN A 339 -11.53 17.40 -0.67
CA GLN A 339 -12.49 18.48 -0.66
C GLN A 339 -12.72 18.95 0.76
N CYS A 340 -12.59 20.26 0.97
CA CYS A 340 -12.94 20.92 2.22
C CYS A 340 -14.01 21.98 1.98
N GLU A 341 -14.59 22.54 3.03
CA GLU A 341 -15.59 23.60 2.89
C GLU A 341 -15.07 24.78 2.05
N GLY A 342 -13.87 25.27 2.31
CA GLY A 342 -13.26 26.47 1.73
C GLY A 342 -12.50 26.28 0.42
N GLY A 343 -12.43 25.05 -0.11
CA GLY A 343 -11.63 24.74 -1.29
C GLY A 343 -11.21 23.28 -1.33
N TYR A 344 -10.12 22.96 -2.03
CA TYR A 344 -9.64 21.59 -2.10
C TYR A 344 -8.12 21.50 -2.31
N VAL A 345 -7.57 20.34 -1.96
CA VAL A 345 -6.19 19.98 -2.27
C VAL A 345 -6.21 18.91 -3.36
N ALA A 346 -5.34 19.05 -4.36
CA ALA A 346 -5.04 18.02 -5.34
C ALA A 346 -3.59 17.54 -5.16
N VAL A 347 -3.42 16.26 -4.87
CA VAL A 347 -2.12 15.60 -4.74
C VAL A 347 -1.90 14.69 -5.95
N SER A 348 -0.75 14.82 -6.59
CA SER A 348 -0.38 14.03 -7.77
C SER A 348 0.22 12.67 -7.40
N GLU A 349 0.35 11.78 -8.39
CA GLU A 349 1.10 10.52 -8.23
C GLU A 349 2.56 10.72 -7.81
N THR A 350 3.19 11.83 -8.25
CA THR A 350 4.60 12.13 -7.99
C THR A 350 4.83 12.84 -6.66
N GLY A 351 3.80 12.92 -5.81
CA GLY A 351 3.92 13.45 -4.47
C GLY A 351 3.95 14.97 -4.37
N THR A 352 3.57 15.69 -5.43
CA THR A 352 3.36 17.15 -5.41
C THR A 352 1.91 17.48 -5.01
N ALA A 353 1.69 18.67 -4.47
CA ALA A 353 0.38 19.10 -3.99
C ALA A 353 0.03 20.54 -4.43
N VAL A 354 -1.23 20.78 -4.78
CA VAL A 354 -1.74 22.11 -5.10
C VAL A 354 -3.01 22.37 -4.30
N ILE A 355 -3.08 23.55 -3.70
CA ILE A 355 -4.17 24.00 -2.83
C ILE A 355 -4.98 25.04 -3.59
N TYR A 356 -6.29 24.86 -3.62
CA TYR A 356 -7.25 25.70 -4.35
C TYR A 356 -8.33 26.24 -3.43
N ASP A 357 -8.87 27.41 -3.77
CA ASP A 357 -10.09 27.94 -3.14
C ASP A 357 -11.37 27.35 -3.77
N ARG A 358 -12.54 27.84 -3.31
CA ARG A 358 -13.86 27.44 -3.84
C ARG A 358 -14.08 27.81 -5.31
N GLN A 359 -13.33 28.78 -5.83
CA GLN A 359 -13.41 29.28 -7.20
C GLN A 359 -12.38 28.60 -8.12
N HIS A 360 -11.72 27.54 -7.64
CA HIS A 360 -10.67 26.81 -8.35
C HIS A 360 -9.41 27.65 -8.63
N LYS A 361 -9.21 28.76 -7.94
CA LYS A 361 -7.96 29.53 -8.01
C LYS A 361 -6.92 28.89 -7.11
N ILE A 362 -5.68 28.84 -7.59
CA ILE A 362 -4.54 28.32 -6.83
C ILE A 362 -4.23 29.29 -5.68
N LEU A 363 -4.29 28.76 -4.46
CA LEU A 363 -3.81 29.43 -3.25
C LEU A 363 -2.32 29.14 -3.02
N ARG A 364 -1.88 27.89 -3.25
CA ARG A 364 -0.49 27.48 -3.06
C ARG A 364 -0.13 26.30 -3.97
N LYS A 365 1.09 26.31 -4.49
CA LYS A 365 1.67 25.20 -5.28
C LYS A 365 2.91 24.67 -4.54
N LEU A 366 2.94 23.36 -4.30
CA LEU A 366 4.01 22.62 -3.64
C LEU A 366 4.54 21.61 -4.65
N ALA A 367 5.77 21.82 -5.14
CA ALA A 367 6.28 21.11 -6.31
C ALA A 367 7.78 20.76 -6.21
N GLU A 368 8.31 20.62 -5.01
CA GLU A 368 9.73 20.30 -4.76
C GLU A 368 9.97 18.80 -4.51
N SER A 369 8.89 17.99 -4.41
CA SER A 369 8.85 16.53 -4.23
C SER A 369 10.16 15.83 -3.82
N THR A 370 10.23 15.43 -2.54
CA THR A 370 11.40 14.80 -1.93
C THR A 370 11.32 13.26 -1.87
N LEU A 371 10.58 12.60 -2.77
CA LEU A 371 10.36 11.15 -2.73
C LEU A 371 11.65 10.31 -2.73
N VAL A 372 12.69 10.78 -3.43
CA VAL A 372 14.01 10.09 -3.49
C VAL A 372 14.66 9.97 -2.12
N THR A 373 14.32 10.85 -1.17
CA THR A 373 14.86 10.81 0.19
C THR A 373 14.39 9.58 0.98
N HIS A 374 13.39 8.83 0.47
CA HIS A 374 12.87 7.64 1.14
C HIS A 374 13.92 6.53 1.31
N TYR A 375 14.89 6.39 0.39
CA TYR A 375 16.00 5.45 0.54
C TYR A 375 16.95 5.87 1.66
N ALA A 376 17.33 7.16 1.68
CA ALA A 376 18.17 7.74 2.72
C ALA A 376 17.49 7.68 4.10
N ASN A 377 16.16 7.76 4.15
CA ASN A 377 15.38 7.58 5.37
C ASN A 377 15.59 6.19 5.99
N PHE A 378 15.68 5.13 5.17
CA PHE A 378 15.90 3.78 5.68
C PHE A 378 17.32 3.61 6.23
N VAL A 379 18.33 4.11 5.50
CA VAL A 379 19.73 4.09 5.95
C VAL A 379 19.90 4.87 7.24
N ARG A 380 19.35 6.09 7.31
CA ARG A 380 19.34 6.88 8.53
C ARG A 380 18.66 6.13 9.66
N GLY A 381 17.52 5.52 9.38
CA GLY A 381 16.78 4.75 10.37
C GLY A 381 17.58 3.59 10.96
N MET A 382 18.31 2.85 10.13
CA MET A 382 19.22 1.80 10.58
C MET A 382 20.42 2.35 11.38
N GLN A 383 20.95 3.52 11.02
CA GLN A 383 22.03 4.15 11.77
C GLN A 383 21.57 4.64 13.15
N THR A 384 20.35 5.17 13.24
CA THR A 384 19.79 5.75 14.48
C THR A 384 18.86 4.80 15.23
N ARG A 385 18.61 3.61 14.69
CA ARG A 385 17.62 2.62 15.19
C ARG A 385 16.22 3.22 15.39
N GLN A 386 15.79 4.06 14.46
CA GLN A 386 14.49 4.76 14.49
C GLN A 386 13.82 4.77 13.12
N VAL A 387 12.49 4.61 13.08
CA VAL A 387 11.71 4.80 11.85
C VAL A 387 11.10 6.20 11.86
N PHE A 388 11.35 6.99 10.81
CA PHE A 388 10.83 8.37 10.72
C PHE A 388 9.63 8.50 9.77
N THR A 389 9.62 7.74 8.68
CA THR A 389 8.53 7.69 7.70
C THR A 389 8.39 6.27 7.17
N GLY A 390 7.23 5.91 6.63
CA GLY A 390 6.97 4.55 6.14
C GLY A 390 6.78 3.54 7.27
N LEU A 391 6.01 3.88 8.31
CA LEU A 391 5.68 2.96 9.39
C LEU A 391 4.96 1.73 8.83
N ILE A 392 5.32 0.54 9.34
CA ILE A 392 4.73 -0.71 8.87
C ILE A 392 3.24 -0.78 9.24
N GLU A 393 2.83 -0.23 10.39
CA GLU A 393 1.43 -0.10 10.79
C GLU A 393 0.60 0.70 9.78
N ASP A 394 1.14 1.84 9.33
CA ASP A 394 0.49 2.67 8.33
C ASP A 394 0.31 1.92 7.02
N CYS A 395 1.34 1.19 6.59
CA CYS A 395 1.30 0.36 5.40
C CYS A 395 0.28 -0.78 5.53
N HIS A 396 0.21 -1.43 6.70
CA HIS A 396 -0.78 -2.46 6.99
C HIS A 396 -2.21 -1.93 6.89
N LEU A 397 -2.50 -0.77 7.51
CA LEU A 397 -3.83 -0.16 7.47
C LEU A 397 -4.22 0.22 6.03
N SER A 398 -3.34 0.89 5.29
CA SER A 398 -3.59 1.25 3.87
C SER A 398 -3.76 0.04 2.97
N THR A 399 -2.96 -1.01 3.18
CA THR A 399 -3.10 -2.28 2.47
C THR A 399 -4.43 -2.96 2.81
N SER A 400 -4.86 -2.90 4.06
CA SER A 400 -6.12 -3.49 4.52
C SER A 400 -7.33 -2.80 3.90
N LEU A 401 -7.28 -1.49 3.62
CA LEU A 401 -8.35 -0.82 2.86
C LEU A 401 -8.53 -1.43 1.47
N CYS A 402 -7.42 -1.75 0.79
CA CYS A 402 -7.46 -2.40 -0.51
C CYS A 402 -8.10 -3.79 -0.43
N HIS A 403 -7.75 -4.55 0.62
CA HIS A 403 -8.27 -5.89 0.87
C HIS A 403 -9.75 -5.87 1.20
N LEU A 404 -10.19 -4.95 2.07
CA LEU A 404 -11.59 -4.76 2.43
C LEU A 404 -12.46 -4.41 1.22
N ALA A 405 -11.95 -3.56 0.32
CA ALA A 405 -12.61 -3.26 -0.95
C ALA A 405 -12.78 -4.52 -1.82
N ASN A 406 -11.71 -5.30 -1.98
CA ASN A 406 -11.75 -6.55 -2.75
C ASN A 406 -12.68 -7.60 -2.11
N ILE A 407 -12.76 -7.69 -0.79
CA ILE A 407 -13.68 -8.61 -0.09
C ILE A 407 -15.13 -8.20 -0.34
N SER A 408 -15.45 -6.90 -0.27
CA SER A 408 -16.80 -6.42 -0.62
C SER A 408 -17.13 -6.80 -2.08
N TYR A 409 -16.24 -6.53 -3.02
CA TYR A 409 -16.43 -6.89 -4.43
C TYR A 409 -16.60 -8.40 -4.66
N LEU A 410 -15.75 -9.24 -4.06
CA LEU A 410 -15.77 -10.70 -4.24
C LEU A 410 -17.06 -11.37 -3.75
N LEU A 411 -17.67 -10.81 -2.71
CA LEU A 411 -18.96 -11.29 -2.19
C LEU A 411 -20.16 -10.71 -2.94
N GLY A 412 -19.90 -9.81 -3.89
CA GLY A 412 -20.94 -9.15 -4.66
C GLY A 412 -21.59 -10.05 -5.70
N ALA A 413 -22.74 -9.60 -6.17
CA ALA A 413 -23.45 -10.21 -7.28
C ALA A 413 -23.79 -9.15 -8.33
N GLY A 414 -24.10 -9.60 -9.55
CA GLY A 414 -24.63 -8.72 -10.59
C GLY A 414 -25.89 -8.01 -10.10
N THR A 415 -25.95 -6.69 -10.28
CA THR A 415 -27.05 -5.86 -9.78
C THR A 415 -27.66 -5.00 -10.89
N SER A 416 -28.89 -4.54 -10.66
CA SER A 416 -29.54 -3.55 -11.51
C SER A 416 -29.06 -2.13 -11.17
N PRO A 417 -29.11 -1.17 -12.12
CA PRO A 417 -28.79 0.23 -11.84
C PRO A 417 -29.60 0.84 -10.67
N GLY A 418 -30.87 0.46 -10.54
CA GLY A 418 -31.73 0.94 -9.45
C GLY A 418 -31.31 0.43 -8.07
N ALA A 419 -30.96 -0.86 -7.96
CA ALA A 419 -30.46 -1.43 -6.71
C ALA A 419 -29.09 -0.86 -6.33
N LEU A 420 -28.23 -0.60 -7.31
CA LEU A 420 -26.97 0.12 -7.08
C LEU A 420 -27.19 1.53 -6.54
N ALA A 421 -28.07 2.32 -7.19
CA ALA A 421 -28.38 3.68 -6.77
C ALA A 421 -28.94 3.74 -5.34
N GLU A 422 -29.80 2.79 -4.98
CA GLU A 422 -30.36 2.65 -3.64
C GLU A 422 -29.28 2.33 -2.59
N ALA A 423 -28.33 1.43 -2.89
CA ALA A 423 -27.28 1.02 -1.97
C ALA A 423 -26.30 2.15 -1.58
N ILE A 424 -26.17 3.18 -2.42
CA ILE A 424 -25.29 4.33 -2.22
C ILE A 424 -26.05 5.64 -1.98
N ARG A 425 -27.38 5.59 -1.84
CA ARG A 425 -28.24 6.79 -1.73
C ARG A 425 -27.90 7.72 -0.57
N ALA A 426 -27.24 7.22 0.47
CA ALA A 426 -26.92 7.99 1.66
C ALA A 426 -25.76 8.96 1.44
N ASP A 427 -24.83 8.67 0.52
CA ASP A 427 -23.61 9.46 0.33
C ASP A 427 -23.57 10.13 -1.05
N ALA A 428 -23.58 11.47 -1.06
CA ALA A 428 -23.62 12.24 -2.30
C ALA A 428 -22.35 12.03 -3.15
N SER A 429 -21.19 11.89 -2.50
CA SER A 429 -19.92 11.68 -3.17
C SER A 429 -19.83 10.31 -3.85
N SER A 430 -20.41 9.28 -3.24
CA SER A 430 -20.55 7.94 -3.83
C SER A 430 -21.51 7.93 -5.01
N ARG A 431 -22.62 8.68 -4.94
CA ARG A 431 -23.53 8.85 -6.09
C ARG A 431 -22.83 9.50 -7.28
N GLU A 432 -22.12 10.60 -7.04
CA GLU A 432 -21.33 11.27 -8.08
C GLU A 432 -20.28 10.32 -8.70
N ALA A 433 -19.57 9.54 -7.87
CA ALA A 433 -18.59 8.57 -8.36
C ALA A 433 -19.24 7.46 -9.19
N CYS A 434 -20.43 6.99 -8.80
CA CYS A 434 -21.22 6.01 -9.56
C CYS A 434 -21.64 6.55 -10.92
N GLU A 435 -22.22 7.75 -10.97
CA GLU A 435 -22.61 8.40 -12.22
C GLU A 435 -21.41 8.55 -13.16
N ARG A 436 -20.27 9.03 -12.65
CA ARG A 436 -19.04 9.17 -13.43
C ARG A 436 -18.45 7.82 -13.87
N MET A 437 -18.67 6.75 -13.12
CA MET A 437 -18.29 5.39 -13.54
C MET A 437 -19.18 4.93 -14.70
N LEU A 438 -20.49 5.11 -14.60
CA LEU A 438 -21.44 4.77 -15.67
C LEU A 438 -21.16 5.57 -16.94
N ASP A 439 -20.83 6.86 -16.83
CA ASP A 439 -20.41 7.70 -17.96
C ASP A 439 -19.16 7.16 -18.64
N HIS A 440 -18.17 6.75 -17.85
CA HIS A 440 -16.95 6.15 -18.34
C HIS A 440 -17.20 4.84 -19.10
N LEU A 441 -18.08 3.98 -18.56
CA LEU A 441 -18.49 2.74 -19.23
C LEU A 441 -19.20 3.03 -20.55
N ARG A 442 -20.13 3.99 -20.57
CA ARG A 442 -20.83 4.42 -21.80
C ARG A 442 -19.87 4.98 -22.85
N ALA A 443 -18.90 5.81 -22.44
CA ALA A 443 -17.88 6.36 -23.34
C ALA A 443 -16.99 5.28 -23.98
N ASN A 444 -16.90 4.11 -23.35
CA ASN A 444 -16.17 2.95 -23.87
C ASN A 444 -17.07 1.92 -24.58
N GLY A 445 -18.33 2.26 -24.85
CA GLY A 445 -19.26 1.38 -25.55
C GLY A 445 -19.71 0.16 -24.73
N ILE A 446 -19.54 0.19 -23.40
CA ILE A 446 -20.02 -0.86 -22.51
C ILE A 446 -21.54 -0.70 -22.35
N PRO A 447 -22.36 -1.72 -22.67
CA PRO A 447 -23.81 -1.62 -22.59
C PRO A 447 -24.30 -1.33 -21.16
N ALA A 448 -25.38 -0.56 -21.01
CA ALA A 448 -25.98 -0.28 -19.70
C ALA A 448 -26.54 -1.55 -18.99
N GLY A 449 -26.76 -2.63 -19.73
CA GLY A 449 -27.17 -3.93 -19.20
C GLY A 449 -26.01 -4.87 -18.84
N GLU A 450 -24.75 -4.46 -19.06
CA GLU A 450 -23.59 -5.23 -18.64
C GLU A 450 -23.60 -5.33 -17.10
N PRO A 451 -23.62 -6.54 -16.52
CA PRO A 451 -23.78 -6.69 -15.08
C PRO A 451 -22.67 -5.97 -14.30
N THR A 452 -23.06 -4.97 -13.52
CA THR A 452 -22.18 -4.35 -12.51
C THR A 452 -22.28 -5.19 -11.24
N VAL A 453 -21.14 -5.60 -10.70
CA VAL A 453 -21.09 -6.29 -9.41
C VAL A 453 -21.28 -5.25 -8.31
N LEU A 454 -22.20 -5.51 -7.39
CA LEU A 454 -22.36 -4.76 -6.15
C LEU A 454 -22.04 -5.67 -4.97
N GLY A 455 -21.00 -5.32 -4.23
CA GLY A 455 -20.63 -5.96 -2.99
C GLY A 455 -21.58 -5.62 -1.85
N PRO A 456 -21.75 -6.51 -0.85
CA PRO A 456 -22.41 -6.13 0.39
C PRO A 456 -21.62 -5.02 1.10
N ARG A 457 -22.34 -4.14 1.81
CA ARG A 457 -21.71 -3.24 2.77
C ARG A 457 -21.23 -4.07 3.96
N LEU A 458 -19.93 -4.00 4.25
CA LEU A 458 -19.29 -4.79 5.30
C LEU A 458 -19.02 -3.90 6.52
N PRO A 459 -19.73 -4.09 7.64
CA PRO A 459 -19.34 -3.49 8.92
C PRO A 459 -18.01 -4.08 9.40
N ILE A 460 -17.10 -3.26 9.91
CA ILE A 460 -15.74 -3.67 10.27
C ILE A 460 -15.45 -3.36 11.73
N ASP A 461 -14.89 -4.32 12.45
CA ASP A 461 -14.25 -4.04 13.73
C ASP A 461 -12.88 -3.41 13.49
N ALA A 462 -12.72 -2.13 13.81
CA ALA A 462 -11.53 -1.36 13.46
C ALA A 462 -10.23 -1.91 14.06
N ALA A 463 -10.30 -2.58 15.22
CA ALA A 463 -9.15 -3.15 15.90
C ALA A 463 -8.67 -4.46 15.24
N SER A 464 -9.60 -5.38 14.98
CA SER A 464 -9.30 -6.69 14.41
C SER A 464 -9.37 -6.72 12.88
N GLY A 465 -9.86 -5.67 12.22
CA GLY A 465 -10.08 -5.60 10.77
C GLY A 465 -11.00 -6.70 10.22
N ARG A 466 -11.72 -7.41 11.11
CA ARG A 466 -12.65 -8.46 10.74
C ARG A 466 -13.97 -7.84 10.36
N VAL A 467 -14.68 -8.51 9.44
CA VAL A 467 -16.06 -8.17 9.16
C VAL A 467 -16.91 -8.58 10.36
N VAL A 468 -17.65 -7.61 10.88
CA VAL A 468 -18.70 -7.77 11.88
C VAL A 468 -20.03 -7.39 11.24
N GLY A 469 -21.14 -7.62 11.91
CA GLY A 469 -22.46 -7.25 11.38
C GLY A 469 -23.52 -8.30 11.63
N PRO A 470 -24.80 -7.94 11.41
CA PRO A 470 -25.93 -8.76 11.79
C PRO A 470 -26.13 -9.97 10.87
N ASP A 471 -25.76 -9.88 9.59
CA ASP A 471 -25.89 -10.99 8.63
C ASP A 471 -24.79 -12.05 8.89
N PRO A 472 -25.14 -13.25 9.40
CA PRO A 472 -24.16 -14.27 9.72
C PRO A 472 -23.52 -14.90 8.46
N THR A 473 -24.23 -14.93 7.34
CA THR A 473 -23.77 -15.52 6.07
C THR A 473 -22.71 -14.64 5.44
N ILE A 474 -22.98 -13.35 5.30
CA ILE A 474 -22.00 -12.37 4.78
C ILE A 474 -20.78 -12.32 5.72
N ARG A 475 -21.02 -12.27 7.03
CA ARG A 475 -19.94 -12.25 8.03
C ARG A 475 -19.04 -13.49 7.93
N ALA A 476 -19.63 -14.69 7.79
CA ALA A 476 -18.86 -15.92 7.64
C ALA A 476 -18.08 -15.94 6.33
N ALA A 477 -18.73 -15.62 5.21
CA ALA A 477 -18.10 -15.61 3.88
C ALA A 477 -16.94 -14.60 3.79
N ALA A 478 -17.13 -13.38 4.30
CA ALA A 478 -16.09 -12.36 4.31
C ALA A 478 -14.87 -12.76 5.16
N ASN A 479 -15.11 -13.33 6.34
CA ASN A 479 -14.03 -13.76 7.22
C ASN A 479 -13.33 -15.04 6.76
N ALA A 480 -13.96 -15.83 5.88
CA ALA A 480 -13.37 -17.02 5.24
C ALA A 480 -12.69 -16.71 3.89
N CYS A 481 -12.85 -15.48 3.37
CA CYS A 481 -12.21 -15.06 2.12
C CYS A 481 -10.68 -15.16 2.22
N PRO A 482 -9.97 -15.70 1.20
CA PRO A 482 -8.50 -15.75 1.19
C PRO A 482 -7.81 -14.38 1.33
N ILE A 483 -8.49 -13.30 0.93
CA ILE A 483 -8.02 -11.90 1.09
C ILE A 483 -8.15 -11.41 2.54
N MET A 484 -8.98 -12.06 3.36
CA MET A 484 -9.00 -11.85 4.81
C MET A 484 -7.86 -12.62 5.48
N ARG A 485 -7.73 -13.91 5.16
CA ARG A 485 -6.73 -14.80 5.76
C ARG A 485 -6.43 -16.00 4.87
N ARG A 486 -5.15 -16.34 4.76
CA ARG A 486 -4.67 -17.64 4.27
C ARG A 486 -3.62 -18.23 5.23
N THR A 487 -3.48 -19.54 5.24
CA THR A 487 -2.48 -20.24 6.07
C THR A 487 -1.09 -20.23 5.43
N GLY A 488 -1.02 -20.27 4.09
CA GLY A 488 0.20 -20.57 3.36
C GLY A 488 0.43 -22.08 3.23
N ARG A 489 1.51 -22.49 2.57
CA ARG A 489 1.79 -23.90 2.25
C ARG A 489 3.15 -24.36 2.79
N GLY A 490 3.19 -25.53 3.43
CA GLY A 490 4.43 -26.20 3.86
C GLY A 490 5.43 -25.25 4.53
N ALA A 491 6.64 -25.16 3.97
CA ALA A 491 7.69 -24.26 4.47
C ALA A 491 7.38 -22.76 4.32
N PHE A 492 6.34 -22.40 3.56
CA PHE A 492 5.83 -21.04 3.36
C PHE A 492 4.56 -20.75 4.18
N ALA A 493 4.27 -21.56 5.21
CA ALA A 493 3.19 -21.23 6.14
C ALA A 493 3.49 -19.90 6.85
N ILE A 494 2.49 -19.03 6.92
CA ILE A 494 2.60 -17.76 7.64
C ILE A 494 2.51 -18.06 9.15
N PRO A 495 3.54 -17.72 9.94
CA PRO A 495 3.51 -17.99 11.38
C PRO A 495 2.56 -17.05 12.11
N VAL A 496 1.90 -17.56 13.15
CA VAL A 496 1.24 -16.71 14.14
C VAL A 496 2.31 -16.04 14.99
N ILE A 497 2.29 -14.72 15.08
CA ILE A 497 3.22 -13.93 15.87
C ILE A 497 2.49 -13.32 17.06
N ASP A 498 2.92 -13.72 18.25
CA ASP A 498 2.61 -13.04 19.49
C ASP A 498 3.49 -11.78 19.60
N ASP A 499 2.86 -10.62 19.73
CA ASP A 499 3.51 -9.30 19.71
C ASP A 499 4.17 -8.91 21.04
N ARG A 500 4.11 -9.79 22.06
CA ARG A 500 4.94 -9.65 23.25
C ARG A 500 6.44 -9.62 22.87
N PRO A 501 7.20 -8.60 23.31
CA PRO A 501 8.62 -8.46 22.99
C PRO A 501 9.42 -9.69 23.43
N VAL A 502 10.43 -10.08 22.65
CA VAL A 502 11.44 -11.05 23.12
C VAL A 502 12.29 -10.36 24.18
N ALA A 503 12.43 -10.99 25.36
CA ALA A 503 13.31 -10.50 26.41
C ALA A 503 14.72 -10.26 25.85
N ALA A 504 15.32 -9.12 26.19
CA ALA A 504 16.68 -8.81 25.75
C ALA A 504 17.66 -9.77 26.43
N GLY A 505 18.08 -10.80 25.69
CA GLY A 505 19.26 -11.62 26.02
C GLY A 505 20.56 -10.90 25.70
#